data_AF-A0A4R6Y4C9-F1
#
_entry.id   AF-A0A4R6Y4C9-F1
#
_cell.length_a   1.000
_cell.length_b   1.000
_cell.length_c   1.000
_cell.angle_alpha   90.00
_cell.angle_beta   90.00
_cell.angle_gamma   90.00
#
_symmetry.space_group_name_H-M   'P 1'
#
loop_
_entity.id
_entity.type
_entity.pdbx_description
1 polymer ?
#
loop_
_entity_poly.entity_id
_entity_poly.type
_entity_poly.pdbx_seq_one_letter_code
_entity_poly.pdbx_strand_id
1 'polypeptide(L)'
;MSEMVERVAKAIYEASPFKMTEGPYDRQSDLYKRNCRLLARAAIEAMREPTDAMVDVGQDAFAEGINMVAGHPEPSDEASYQTYIAMIDAALSEVEG
;
A
#
# COMPACT_ATOMS: atom_id res chain seq x y z
N MET A 1 15.47 1.84 -0.45
CA MET A 1 14.24 2.15 -1.22
C MET A 1 13.27 1.04 -0.93
N SER A 2 12.07 1.33 -0.43
CA SER A 2 11.15 0.26 -0.04
C SER A 2 10.76 -0.64 -1.20
N GLU A 3 10.70 -1.94 -0.94
CA GLU A 3 10.16 -2.92 -1.88
C GLU A 3 8.75 -2.51 -2.32
N MET A 4 7.91 -2.06 -1.38
CA MET A 4 6.53 -1.67 -1.66
C MET A 4 6.45 -0.42 -2.53
N VAL A 5 7.31 0.58 -2.30
CA VAL A 5 7.38 1.76 -3.16
C VAL A 5 7.79 1.38 -4.59
N GLU A 6 8.75 0.46 -4.77
CA GLU A 6 9.16 0.02 -6.11
C GLU A 6 8.05 -0.79 -6.80
N ARG A 7 7.35 -1.67 -6.07
CA ARG A 7 6.21 -2.43 -6.58
C ARG A 7 5.08 -1.51 -7.04
N VAL A 8 4.72 -0.52 -6.24
CA VAL A 8 3.67 0.46 -6.60
C VAL A 8 4.15 1.35 -7.75
N ALA A 9 5.41 1.77 -7.78
CA ALA A 9 5.97 2.55 -8.90
C ALA A 9 5.87 1.80 -10.22
N LYS A 10 6.20 0.50 -10.21
CA LYS A 10 6.02 -0.39 -11.37
C LYS A 10 4.54 -0.52 -11.76
N ALA A 11 3.64 -0.69 -10.79
CA ALA A 11 2.21 -0.75 -11.07
C ALA A 11 1.67 0.54 -11.71
N ILE A 12 2.08 1.72 -11.21
CA ILE A 12 1.73 3.02 -11.80
C ILE A 12 2.23 3.12 -13.24
N TYR A 13 3.48 2.71 -13.49
CA TYR A 13 4.01 2.66 -14.85
C TYR A 13 3.20 1.73 -15.75
N GLU A 14 2.87 0.54 -15.25
CA GLU A 14 2.16 -0.47 -16.02
C GLU A 14 0.70 -0.10 -16.33
N ALA A 15 0.09 0.76 -15.51
CA ALA A 15 -1.22 1.35 -15.75
C ALA A 15 -1.17 2.56 -16.70
N SER A 16 0.01 3.11 -17.01
CA SER A 16 0.16 4.25 -17.91
C SER A 16 -0.36 3.90 -19.31
N PRO A 17 -1.22 4.72 -19.92
CA PRO A 17 -1.71 4.49 -21.28
C PRO A 17 -0.58 4.56 -22.32
N PHE A 18 0.56 5.16 -21.98
CA PHE A 18 1.72 5.30 -22.86
C PHE A 18 2.72 4.13 -22.74
N LYS A 19 2.49 3.17 -21.84
CA LYS A 19 3.37 2.00 -21.66
C LYS A 19 3.69 1.28 -22.97
N MET A 20 2.68 1.13 -23.84
CA MET A 20 2.83 0.40 -25.12
C MET A 20 3.86 1.04 -26.05
N THR A 21 4.04 2.35 -25.96
CA THR A 21 5.02 3.11 -26.75
C THR A 21 6.34 3.34 -26.03
N GLU A 22 6.34 3.31 -24.69
CA GLU A 22 7.51 3.60 -23.85
C GLU A 22 8.37 2.36 -23.55
N GLY A 23 7.80 1.16 -23.64
CA GLY A 23 8.51 -0.11 -23.39
C GLY A 23 8.39 -0.58 -21.93
N PRO A 24 9.25 -1.51 -21.46
CA PRO A 24 9.17 -2.02 -20.09
C PRO A 24 9.74 -1.02 -19.08
N TYR A 25 9.21 -1.03 -17.85
CA TYR A 25 9.63 -0.16 -16.74
C TYR A 25 11.14 -0.21 -16.47
N ASP A 26 11.72 -1.42 -16.46
CA ASP A 26 13.13 -1.63 -16.13
C ASP A 26 14.10 -1.00 -17.14
N ARG A 27 13.61 -0.66 -18.34
CA ARG A 27 14.40 0.02 -19.39
C ARG A 27 14.19 1.54 -19.41
N GLN A 28 13.31 2.08 -18.57
CA GLN A 28 13.09 3.51 -18.48
C GLN A 28 14.30 4.23 -17.88
N SER A 29 14.42 5.52 -18.19
CA SER A 29 15.43 6.39 -17.60
C SER A 29 15.28 6.46 -16.07
N ASP A 30 16.39 6.69 -15.38
CA ASP A 30 16.39 6.81 -13.92
C ASP A 30 15.53 7.96 -13.42
N LEU A 31 15.45 9.05 -14.20
CA LEU A 31 14.57 10.18 -13.92
C LEU A 31 13.10 9.75 -13.93
N TYR A 32 12.70 8.97 -14.93
CA TYR A 32 11.32 8.50 -15.05
C TYR A 32 10.97 7.52 -13.93
N LYS A 33 11.85 6.55 -13.66
CA LYS A 33 11.70 5.63 -12.51
C LYS A 33 11.60 6.39 -11.19
N ARG A 34 12.44 7.43 -11.00
CA ARG A 34 12.37 8.29 -9.82
C ARG A 34 11.00 8.98 -9.70
N ASN A 35 10.45 9.50 -10.79
CA ASN A 35 9.12 10.13 -10.78
C ASN A 35 8.03 9.11 -10.42
N CYS A 36 8.05 7.91 -11.00
CA CYS A 36 7.10 6.85 -10.64
C CYS A 36 7.17 6.50 -9.14
N ARG A 37 8.36 6.49 -8.55
CA ARG A 37 8.55 6.24 -7.12
C ARG A 37 8.05 7.36 -6.22
N LEU A 38 8.21 8.61 -6.64
CA LEU A 38 7.61 9.75 -5.92
C LEU A 38 6.08 9.65 -5.93
N LEU A 39 5.49 9.32 -7.08
CA LEU A 39 4.04 9.10 -7.19
C LEU A 39 3.57 7.89 -6.35
N ALA A 40 4.35 6.80 -6.36
CA ALA A 40 4.06 5.63 -5.54
C ALA A 40 4.07 5.95 -4.05
N ARG A 41 5.06 6.71 -3.58
CA ARG A 41 5.14 7.15 -2.20
C ARG A 41 3.93 8.01 -1.82
N ALA A 42 3.57 8.98 -2.66
CA ALA A 42 2.40 9.83 -2.44
C ALA A 42 1.09 9.03 -2.39
N ALA A 43 0.94 8.02 -3.26
CA ALA A 43 -0.22 7.14 -3.25
C ALA A 43 -0.32 6.32 -1.96
N ILE A 44 0.80 5.76 -1.48
CA ILE A 44 0.85 5.01 -0.21
C ILE A 44 0.59 5.94 0.98
N GLU A 45 1.14 7.16 0.98
CA GLU A 45 0.89 8.15 2.04
C GLU A 45 -0.59 8.54 2.13
N ALA A 46 -1.27 8.70 0.99
CA ALA A 46 -2.70 8.99 0.95
C ALA A 46 -3.56 7.88 1.58
N MET A 47 -3.07 6.64 1.62
CA MET A 47 -3.79 5.53 2.27
C MET A 47 -3.86 5.67 3.80
N ARG A 48 -3.10 6.57 4.44
CA ARG A 48 -3.24 6.83 5.90
C ARG A 48 -4.64 7.34 6.28
N GLU A 49 -5.39 7.84 5.31
CA GLU A 49 -6.77 8.28 5.44
C GLU A 49 -7.67 7.28 4.69
N PRO A 50 -7.96 6.10 5.27
CA PRO A 50 -8.80 5.11 4.61
C PRO A 50 -10.23 5.63 4.45
N THR A 51 -10.90 5.21 3.38
CA THR A 51 -12.34 5.49 3.20
C THR A 51 -13.19 4.61 4.11
N ASP A 52 -14.40 5.05 4.45
CA ASP A 52 -15.35 4.28 5.28
C ASP A 52 -15.54 2.85 4.75
N ALA A 53 -15.70 2.69 3.42
CA ALA A 53 -15.84 1.38 2.79
C ALA A 53 -14.62 0.45 3.01
N MET A 54 -13.41 1.01 3.14
CA MET A 54 -12.22 0.22 3.46
C MET A 54 -12.19 -0.21 4.92
N VAL A 55 -12.73 0.63 5.81
CA VAL A 55 -12.88 0.32 7.25
C VAL A 55 -13.92 -0.78 7.42
N ASP A 56 -15.09 -0.64 6.79
CA ASP A 56 -16.19 -1.61 6.85
C ASP A 56 -15.74 -3.01 6.40
N VAL A 57 -15.10 -3.11 5.21
CA VAL A 57 -14.58 -4.39 4.70
C VAL A 57 -13.49 -4.98 5.61
N GLY A 58 -12.67 -4.12 6.23
CA GLY A 58 -11.66 -4.55 7.19
C GLY A 58 -12.27 -5.19 8.44
N GLN A 59 -13.36 -4.62 8.95
CA GLN A 59 -14.12 -5.17 10.08
C GLN A 59 -14.79 -6.50 9.73
N ASP A 60 -15.40 -6.60 8.55
CA ASP A 60 -16.05 -7.83 8.09
C ASP A 60 -15.04 -8.99 7.97
N ALA A 61 -13.91 -8.76 7.29
CA ALA A 61 -12.86 -9.77 7.15
C ALA A 61 -12.30 -10.22 8.51
N PHE A 62 -12.28 -9.32 9.49
CA PHE A 62 -11.82 -9.60 10.83
C PHE A 62 -12.79 -10.46 11.63
N ALA A 63 -14.10 -10.14 11.58
CA ALA A 63 -15.15 -10.94 12.17
C ALA A 63 -15.20 -12.37 11.59
N GLU A 64 -14.94 -12.51 10.28
CA GLU A 64 -14.80 -13.81 9.62
C GLU A 64 -13.55 -14.58 10.09
N GLY A 65 -12.43 -13.89 10.33
CA GLY A 65 -11.17 -14.47 10.80
C GLY A 65 -11.18 -14.92 12.26
N ILE A 66 -11.79 -14.17 13.19
CA ILE A 66 -11.90 -14.58 14.61
C ILE A 66 -12.84 -15.77 14.79
N ASN A 67 -13.87 -15.91 13.95
CA ASN A 67 -14.74 -17.08 14.01
C ASN A 67 -13.99 -18.42 13.82
N MET A 68 -12.74 -18.39 13.32
CA MET A 68 -11.84 -19.54 13.26
C MET A 68 -10.98 -19.78 14.52
N VAL A 69 -10.76 -18.78 15.38
CA VAL A 69 -9.87 -18.89 16.56
C VAL A 69 -10.68 -18.63 17.83
N ALA A 70 -11.28 -19.71 18.35
CA ALA A 70 -12.12 -19.72 19.53
C ALA A 70 -11.52 -18.94 20.72
N GLY A 71 -12.13 -17.79 21.06
CA GLY A 71 -12.05 -17.20 22.41
C GLY A 71 -11.18 -15.96 22.60
N HIS A 72 -10.69 -15.31 21.55
CA HIS A 72 -10.03 -14.01 21.70
C HIS A 72 -11.04 -12.85 21.57
N PRO A 73 -10.97 -11.83 22.46
CA PRO A 73 -11.82 -10.66 22.33
C PRO A 73 -11.51 -9.94 21.01
N GLU A 74 -12.55 -9.43 20.35
CA GLU A 74 -12.40 -8.53 19.20
C GLU A 74 -11.48 -7.36 19.60
N PRO A 75 -10.29 -7.17 18.99
CA PRO A 75 -9.56 -5.92 19.06
C PRO A 75 -10.48 -4.77 18.73
N SER A 76 -10.36 -3.71 19.51
CA SER A 76 -11.12 -2.48 19.28
C SER A 76 -10.82 -1.91 17.90
N ASP A 77 -11.76 -1.12 17.37
CA ASP A 77 -11.57 -0.35 16.12
C ASP A 77 -10.23 0.42 16.13
N GLU A 78 -9.85 0.96 17.29
CA GLU A 78 -8.58 1.64 17.50
C GLU A 78 -7.37 0.72 17.22
N ALA A 79 -7.38 -0.52 17.72
CA ALA A 79 -6.26 -1.45 17.51
C ALA A 79 -6.12 -1.87 16.04
N SER A 80 -7.25 -2.06 15.34
CA SER A 80 -7.28 -2.35 13.90
C SER A 80 -6.78 -1.17 13.08
N TYR A 81 -7.22 0.05 13.42
CA TYR A 81 -6.75 1.28 12.78
C TYR A 81 -5.25 1.50 12.98
N GLN A 82 -4.73 1.36 14.22
CA GLN A 82 -3.30 1.50 14.49
C GLN A 82 -2.46 0.44 13.75
N THR A 83 -2.97 -0.78 13.62
CA THR A 83 -2.30 -1.84 12.84
C THR A 83 -2.23 -1.46 11.36
N TYR A 84 -3.31 -0.95 10.79
CA TYR A 84 -3.35 -0.47 9.41
C TYR A 84 -2.35 0.68 9.16
N ILE A 85 -2.32 1.68 10.04
CA ILE A 85 -1.36 2.79 9.96
C ILE A 85 0.08 2.29 10.07
N ALA A 86 0.37 1.38 11.01
CA ALA A 86 1.70 0.80 11.17
C ALA A 86 2.18 0.04 9.91
N MET A 87 1.27 -0.65 9.21
CA MET A 87 1.59 -1.30 7.93
C MET A 87 1.96 -0.28 6.84
N ILE A 88 1.24 0.85 6.77
CA ILE A 88 1.54 1.93 5.82
C ILE A 88 2.89 2.58 6.16
N ASP A 89 3.14 2.85 7.44
CA ASP A 89 4.40 3.41 7.88
C ASP A 89 5.57 2.47 7.57
N ALA A 90 5.41 1.16 7.79
CA ALA A 90 6.41 0.16 7.41
C ALA A 90 6.67 0.16 5.89
N ALA A 91 5.63 0.27 5.07
CA ALA A 91 5.76 0.37 3.61
C ALA A 91 6.49 1.66 3.16
N LEU A 92 6.53 2.70 4.00
CA LEU A 92 7.20 3.97 3.73
C LEU A 92 8.60 4.07 4.37
N SER A 93 8.89 3.26 5.41
CA SER A 93 10.06 3.39 6.27
C SER A 93 11.31 2.64 5.80
N GLU A 94 11.25 1.81 4.76
CA GLU A 94 12.45 1.12 4.20
C GLU A 94 13.36 2.08 3.38
N VAL A 95 13.57 3.28 3.89
CA VAL A 95 14.44 4.33 3.35
C VAL A 95 15.39 4.83 4.44
N GLU A 96 16.02 3.93 5.19
CA GLU A 96 17.32 4.23 5.84
C GLU A 96 18.22 2.99 5.74
N GLY A 97 19.14 3.05 4.78
CA GLY A 97 20.11 2.01 4.42
C GLY A 97 20.83 2.39 3.14
#